data_AF-A0A841JJY2-F1
#
_entry.id   AF-A0A841JJY2-F1
#
_cell.length_a   1.000
_cell.length_b   1.000
_cell.length_c   1.000
_cell.angle_alpha   90.00
_cell.angle_beta   90.00
_cell.angle_gamma   90.00
#
_symmetry.space_group_name_H-M   'P 1'
#
loop_
_entity.id
_entity.type
_entity.pdbx_description
1 polymer ?
#
loop_
_entity_poly.entity_id
_entity_poly.type
_entity_poly.pdbx_seq_one_letter_code
_entity_poly.pdbx_strand_id
1 'polypeptide(L)' 'MELEKYVITIEYFGKFERSSENIFFALDTLKNELSPDIRFNILSAFVIKEDGFLIDITSFLNGS' A
#
# COMPACT_ATOMS: atom_id res chain seq x y z
N MET A 1 -6.56 18.83 3.26
CA MET A 1 -5.57 17.85 2.78
C MET A 1 -6.28 17.04 1.71
N GLU A 2 -5.67 16.87 0.53
CA GLU A 2 -6.26 16.10 -0.57
C GLU A 2 -6.02 14.60 -0.31
N LEU A 3 -7.05 13.77 -0.54
CA LEU A 3 -6.96 12.33 -0.37
C LEU A 3 -6.34 11.72 -1.63
N GLU A 4 -5.36 10.84 -1.45
CA GLU A 4 -4.72 10.14 -2.56
C GLU A 4 -5.22 8.70 -2.62
N LYS A 5 -5.39 8.18 -3.84
CA LYS A 5 -5.81 6.79 -4.02
C LYS A 5 -4.58 5.90 -4.06
N TYR A 6 -4.41 5.08 -3.03
CA TYR A 6 -3.34 4.10 -2.94
C TYR A 6 -3.81 2.72 -3.38
N VAL A 7 -2.95 2.01 -4.11
CA VAL A 7 -3.16 0.63 -4.56
C VAL A 7 -1.92 -0.17 -4.19
N ILE A 8 -2.07 -1.21 -3.38
CA ILE A 8 -0.95 -2.05 -2.91
C ILE A 8 -1.29 -3.51 -3.13
N THR A 9 -0.39 -4.26 -3.77
CA THR A 9 -0.50 -5.71 -3.93
C THR A 9 0.54 -6.38 -3.06
N ILE A 10 0.10 -7.25 -2.17
CA ILE A 10 0.95 -7.96 -1.22
C ILE A 10 0.89 -9.46 -1.54
N GLU A 11 2.06 -10.11 -1.57
CA GLU A 11 2.16 -11.54 -1.78
C GLU A 11 1.30 -12.30 -0.76
N TYR A 12 0.55 -13.31 -1.22
CA TYR A 12 -0.41 -14.11 -0.44
C TYR A 12 -1.66 -13.39 0.09
N PHE A 13 -1.67 -12.06 0.19
CA PHE A 13 -2.82 -11.29 0.70
C PHE A 13 -3.64 -10.57 -0.38
N GLY A 14 -3.09 -10.42 -1.58
CA GLY A 14 -3.79 -9.86 -2.73
C GLY A 14 -3.72 -8.34 -2.81
N LYS A 15 -4.72 -7.74 -3.47
CA LYS A 15 -4.76 -6.31 -3.81
C LYS A 15 -5.61 -5.51 -2.81
N PHE A 16 -5.02 -4.46 -2.27
CA PHE A 16 -5.64 -3.47 -1.40
C PHE A 16 -5.73 -2.12 -2.12
N GLU A 17 -6.86 -1.43 -2.00
CA GLU A 17 -7.10 -0.16 -2.67
C GLU A 17 -7.92 0.76 -1.75
N ARG A 18 -7.42 1.98 -1.52
CA ARG A 18 -8.08 2.94 -0.63
C ARG A 18 -7.68 4.38 -0.93
N SER A 19 -8.64 5.29 -0.84
CA SER A 19 -8.36 6.73 -0.73
C SER A 19 -7.97 7.06 0.72
N SER A 20 -6.75 7.54 0.92
CA SER A 20 -6.14 7.73 2.24
C SER A 20 -5.16 8.91 2.21
N GLU A 21 -4.76 9.39 3.38
CA GLU A 21 -3.60 10.28 3.55
C GLU A 21 -2.34 9.47 3.89
N ASN A 22 -2.50 8.18 4.17
CA ASN A 22 -1.45 7.27 4.59
C ASN A 22 -1.40 6.04 3.67
N ILE A 23 -0.22 5.80 3.08
CA ILE A 23 0.12 4.66 2.23
C ILE A 23 0.12 3.32 2.98
N PHE A 24 0.40 3.31 4.29
CA PHE A 24 0.58 2.07 5.06
C PHE A 24 -0.73 1.41 5.53
N PHE A 25 -1.90 1.89 5.06
CA PHE A 25 -3.21 1.38 5.48
C PHE A 25 -3.37 -0.14 5.29
N ALA A 26 -2.81 -0.70 4.21
CA ALA A 26 -2.88 -2.14 3.94
C ALA A 26 -2.04 -2.93 4.94
N LEU A 27 -0.85 -2.44 5.27
CA LEU A 27 0.03 -3.06 6.28
C LEU A 27 -0.57 -2.94 7.68
N ASP A 28 -1.16 -1.81 8.03
CA ASP A 28 -1.82 -1.62 9.33
C ASP A 28 -3.02 -2.55 9.51
N THR A 29 -3.80 -2.74 8.44
CA THR A 29 -4.94 -3.69 8.44
C THR A 29 -4.44 -5.11 8.69
N LEU A 30 -3.41 -5.54 7.94
CA LEU A 30 -2.84 -6.88 8.08
C LEU A 30 -2.14 -7.09 9.43
N LYS A 31 -1.45 -6.08 9.98
CA LYS A 31 -0.83 -6.16 11.31
C LYS A 31 -1.84 -6.30 12.44
N ASN A 32 -3.04 -5.76 12.28
CA ASN A 32 -4.10 -5.91 13.29
C ASN A 32 -4.75 -7.30 13.24
N GLU A 33 -4.80 -7.91 12.05
CA GLU A 33 -5.41 -9.23 11.84
C GLU A 33 -4.42 -10.38 12.06
N LEU A 34 -3.11 -10.11 12.00
CA LEU A 34 -2.05 -11.11 12.00
C LEU A 34 -0.98 -10.83 13.07
N SER A 35 -0.11 -11.80 13.32
CA SER A 35 1.02 -11.62 14.24
C SER A 35 1.99 -10.53 13.74
N PRO A 36 2.56 -9.72 14.66
CA PRO A 36 3.49 -8.62 14.32
C PRO A 36 4.79 -9.08 13.66
N ASP A 37 5.12 -10.38 13.70
CA ASP A 37 6.34 -10.96 13.14
C ASP A 37 6.23 -11.31 11.63
N ILE A 38 5.07 -11.11 11.01
CA ILE A 38 4.88 -11.41 9.60
C ILE A 38 5.57 -10.35 8.73
N ARG A 39 6.49 -10.81 7.88
CA ARG A 39 7.07 -9.99 6.81
C ARG A 39 6.12 -9.98 5.62
N PHE A 40 5.73 -8.79 5.19
CA PHE A 40 4.93 -8.59 3.98
C PHE A 40 5.87 -8.37 2.79
N ASN A 41 5.69 -9.17 1.74
CA ASN A 41 6.38 -8.95 0.47
C ASN A 41 5.45 -8.15 -0.45
N ILE A 42 5.80 -6.89 -0.75
CA ILE A 42 4.97 -6.02 -1.57
C ILE A 42 5.34 -6.26 -3.04
N LEU A 43 4.39 -6.79 -3.81
CA LEU A 43 4.60 -7.09 -5.23
C LEU A 43 4.53 -5.81 -6.10
N SER A 44 3.62 -4.90 -5.74
CA SER A 44 3.46 -3.61 -6.44
C SER A 44 2.76 -2.60 -5.53
N ALA A 45 3.10 -1.33 -5.65
CA ALA A 45 2.38 -0.24 -4.99
C ALA A 45 2.32 1.01 -5.88
N PHE A 46 1.15 1.64 -5.92
CA PHE A 46 0.89 2.81 -6.75
C PHE A 46 0.09 3.87 -6.00
N VAL A 47 0.38 5.15 -6.31
CA VAL A 47 -0.48 6.29 -5.99
C VAL A 47 -1.16 6.75 -7.26
N ILE A 48 -2.48 6.90 -7.23
CA ILE A 48 -3.27 7.52 -8.29
C ILE A 48 -3.67 8.90 -7.79
N LYS A 49 -3.15 9.95 -8.42
CA LYS A 49 -3.50 11.34 -8.16
C LYS A 49 -4.82 11.70 -8.85
N GLU A 50 -5.47 12.78 -8.41
CA GLU A 50 -6.78 13.19 -8.93
C GLU A 50 -6.76 13.54 -10.44
N ASP A 51 -5.62 13.96 -10.97
CA ASP A 51 -5.38 14.21 -12.39
C ASP A 51 -5.17 12.94 -13.22
N GLY A 52 -5.25 11.76 -12.58
CA GLY A 52 -5.02 10.45 -13.21
C GLY A 52 -3.55 10.06 -13.30
N PHE A 53 -2.62 10.85 -12.74
CA PHE A 53 -1.21 10.52 -12.70
C PHE A 53 -0.96 9.33 -11.77
N LEU A 54 -0.24 8.32 -12.29
CA LEU A 54 0.09 7.10 -11.56
C LEU A 54 1.58 7.13 -11.17
N ILE A 55 1.84 7.08 -9.86
CA ILE A 55 3.18 7.06 -9.28
C ILE A 55 3.47 5.66 -8.76
N ASP A 56 4.49 5.00 -9.28
CA ASP A 56 5.01 3.76 -8.72
C ASP A 56 5.84 4.04 -7.47
N ILE A 57 5.44 3.44 -6.35
CA ILE A 57 6.08 3.58 -5.04
C ILE A 57 6.54 2.22 -4.49
N THR A 58 6.56 1.18 -5.34
CA THR A 58 6.89 -0.20 -4.94
C THR A 58 8.29 -0.28 -4.32
N SER A 59 9.28 0.33 -4.98
CA SER A 59 10.68 0.32 -4.50
C SER A 59 10.85 1.03 -3.17
N PHE A 60 10.08 2.11 -2.93
CA PHE A 60 10.11 2.84 -1.65
C PHE A 60 9.64 1.96 -0.48
N LEU A 61 8.62 1.12 -0.72
CA LEU A 61 8.05 0.26 0.32
C LEU A 61 8.87 -1.02 0.57
N ASN A 62 9.61 -1.51 -0.41
CA ASN A 62 10.42 -2.75 -0.29
C ASN A 62 11.86 -2.52 0.20
N GLY A 63 12.34 -1.27 0.27
CA GLY A 63 13.76 -1.02 0.49
C GLY A 63 14.07 0.35 1.10
N SER A 64 13.70 0.51 2.36
CA SER A 64 14.59 1.05 3.40
C SER A 64 14.86 -0.06 4.42
#